data_AF-I0AJR6-F1
#
_entry.id   AF-I0AJR6-F1
#
_cell.length_a   1.000
_cell.length_b   1.000
_cell.length_c   1.000
_cell.angle_alpha   90.00
_cell.angle_beta   90.00
_cell.angle_gamma   90.00
#
_symmetry.space_group_name_H-M   'P 1'
#
loop_
_entity.id
_entity.type
_entity.pdbx_description
1 polymer ?
#
loop_
_entity_poly.entity_id
_entity_poly.type
_entity_poly.pdbx_seq_one_letter_code
_entity_poly.pdbx_strand_id
1 'polypeptide(L)'
;MSQNLFFENLFNSEDYNKELILLKNLLSNLGFSIPTLFKQYSDLCMPGGIQFAGFNIDNNFGNCVDAFIILDLNYLKENKRKRYLEVNEKRSSNEMIKQLQIQI
;
A
#
# COMPACT_ATOMS: atom_id res chain seq x y z
N MET A 1 -11.06 -21.52 -4.74
CA MET A 1 -12.24 -21.15 -3.92
C MET A 1 -12.04 -21.42 -2.42
N SER A 2 -11.43 -22.54 -2.01
CA SER A 2 -11.28 -22.91 -0.58
C SER A 2 -10.34 -22.02 0.24
N GLN A 3 -9.29 -21.44 -0.34
CA GLN A 3 -8.32 -20.59 0.39
C GLN A 3 -8.90 -19.22 0.79
N ASN A 4 -9.74 -18.60 -0.06
CA ASN A 4 -10.37 -17.31 0.29
C ASN A 4 -11.29 -17.45 1.50
N LEU A 5 -12.06 -18.53 1.55
CA LEU A 5 -12.95 -18.79 2.69
C LEU A 5 -12.19 -18.98 4.00
N PHE A 6 -10.98 -19.56 3.96
CA PHE A 6 -10.14 -19.67 5.15
C PHE A 6 -9.73 -18.28 5.68
N PHE A 7 -9.27 -17.40 4.80
CA PHE A 7 -8.84 -16.04 5.21
C PHE A 7 -10.01 -15.16 5.64
N GLU A 8 -11.18 -15.27 5.00
CA GLU A 8 -12.38 -14.55 5.44
C GLU A 8 -12.83 -14.98 6.85
N ASN A 9 -12.68 -16.26 7.20
CA ASN A 9 -12.97 -16.72 8.56
C ASN A 9 -11.88 -16.36 9.57
N LEU A 10 -10.62 -16.29 9.13
CA LEU A 10 -9.47 -15.97 9.98
C LEU A 10 -9.38 -14.47 10.32
N PHE A 11 -9.70 -13.61 9.35
CA PHE A 11 -9.69 -12.15 9.47
C PHE A 11 -11.12 -11.61 9.41
N ASN A 12 -11.88 -11.81 10.50
CA ASN A 12 -13.33 -11.55 10.56
C ASN A 12 -13.74 -10.41 11.51
N SER A 13 -12.78 -9.75 12.14
CA SER A 13 -12.99 -8.62 13.04
C SER A 13 -12.91 -7.29 12.30
N GLU A 14 -13.69 -6.32 12.76
CA GLU A 14 -13.59 -4.92 12.31
C GLU A 14 -12.46 -4.15 13.03
N ASP A 15 -11.81 -4.75 14.04
CA ASP A 15 -10.70 -4.13 14.78
C ASP A 15 -9.37 -4.34 14.05
N TYR A 16 -8.98 -3.33 13.27
CA TYR A 16 -7.72 -3.30 12.54
C TYR A 16 -6.49 -3.65 13.39
N ASN A 17 -6.42 -3.19 14.64
CA ASN A 17 -5.24 -3.44 15.47
C ASN A 17 -5.15 -4.91 15.87
N LYS A 18 -6.28 -5.54 16.20
CA LYS A 18 -6.33 -6.97 16.49
C LYS A 18 -5.96 -7.80 15.27
N GLU A 19 -6.54 -7.49 14.11
CA GLU A 19 -6.26 -8.20 12.87
C GLU A 19 -4.80 -8.06 12.42
N LEU A 20 -4.21 -6.88 12.60
CA LEU A 20 -2.80 -6.65 12.30
C LEU A 20 -1.88 -7.43 13.25
N ILE A 21 -2.22 -7.57 14.53
CA ILE A 21 -1.47 -8.40 15.49
C ILE A 21 -1.55 -9.87 15.07
N LEU A 22 -2.74 -10.35 14.70
CA LEU A 22 -2.93 -11.72 14.21
C LEU A 22 -2.06 -11.98 12.96
N LEU A 23 -2.12 -11.08 11.97
CA LEU A 23 -1.30 -11.19 10.76
C LEU A 23 0.20 -11.25 11.09
N LYS A 24 0.68 -10.36 11.98
CA LYS A 24 2.08 -10.35 12.41
C LYS A 24 2.49 -11.65 13.08
N ASN A 25 1.65 -12.21 13.95
CA ASN A 25 1.94 -13.46 14.64
C ASN A 25 2.01 -14.64 13.64
N LEU A 26 1.07 -14.71 12.69
CA LEU A 26 1.08 -15.73 11.64
C LEU A 26 2.35 -15.66 10.79
N LEU A 27 2.74 -14.46 10.35
CA LEU A 27 3.97 -14.26 9.58
C LEU A 27 5.21 -14.58 10.41
N SER A 28 5.24 -14.17 11.69
CA SER A 28 6.37 -14.44 12.58
C SER A 28 6.57 -15.93 12.81
N ASN A 29 5.50 -16.71 12.93
CA ASN A 29 5.57 -18.17 13.04
C ASN A 29 6.18 -18.83 11.79
N LEU A 30 6.08 -18.16 10.64
CA LEU A 30 6.69 -18.57 9.38
C LEU A 30 8.09 -17.97 9.15
N GLY A 31 8.62 -17.20 10.11
CA GLY A 31 9.92 -16.54 10.00
C GLY A 31 9.93 -15.25 9.17
N PHE A 32 8.75 -14.69 8.88
CA PHE A 32 8.60 -13.47 8.07
C PHE A 32 8.10 -12.29 8.91
N SER A 33 8.31 -11.09 8.38
CA SER A 33 7.73 -9.85 8.91
C SER A 33 6.98 -9.11 7.80
N ILE A 34 6.09 -8.20 8.18
CA ILE A 34 5.39 -7.35 7.21
C ILE A 34 6.40 -6.36 6.62
N PRO A 35 6.63 -6.37 5.29
CA PRO A 35 7.54 -5.44 4.66
C PRO A 35 7.12 -3.99 4.89
N THR A 36 8.07 -3.12 5.19
CA THR A 36 7.79 -1.71 5.54
C THR A 36 7.04 -0.98 4.43
N LEU A 37 7.41 -1.21 3.17
CA LEU A 37 6.77 -0.57 2.03
C LEU A 37 5.29 -0.95 1.91
N PHE A 38 4.92 -2.20 2.14
CA PHE A 38 3.52 -2.64 2.09
C PHE A 38 2.67 -1.84 3.06
N LYS A 39 3.15 -1.68 4.29
CA LYS A 39 2.48 -0.84 5.30
C LYS A 39 2.41 0.62 4.87
N GLN A 40 3.51 1.17 4.35
CA GLN A 40 3.55 2.56 3.92
C GLN A 40 2.54 2.85 2.79
N TYR A 41 2.40 1.94 1.83
CA TYR A 41 1.44 2.07 0.73
C TYR A 41 0.01 1.84 1.20
N SER A 42 -0.25 0.84 2.05
CA SER A 42 -1.59 0.62 2.60
C SER A 42 -2.07 1.79 3.45
N ASP A 43 -1.15 2.45 4.16
CA ASP A 43 -1.45 3.59 5.03
C ASP A 43 -1.73 4.90 4.26
N LEU A 44 -1.62 4.93 2.93
CA LEU A 44 -1.92 6.11 2.11
C LEU A 44 -3.42 6.44 2.09
N CYS A 45 -4.26 5.42 2.04
CA CYS A 45 -5.71 5.57 1.92
C CYS A 45 -6.45 5.18 3.20
N MET A 46 -7.67 5.67 3.31
CA MET A 46 -8.69 5.11 4.19
C MET A 46 -9.04 3.68 3.73
N PRO A 47 -9.62 2.84 4.61
CA PRO A 47 -10.05 1.49 4.25
C PRO A 47 -10.87 1.45 2.96
N GLY A 48 -10.59 0.48 2.09
CA GLY A 48 -11.22 0.32 0.77
C GLY A 48 -10.57 1.10 -0.37
N GLY A 49 -9.66 2.04 -0.09
CA GLY A 49 -9.03 2.87 -1.11
C GLY A 49 -7.82 2.28 -1.83
N ILE A 50 -7.39 1.07 -1.46
CA ILE A 50 -6.21 0.41 -2.04
C ILE A 50 -6.45 -1.07 -2.23
N GLN A 51 -5.98 -1.61 -3.36
CA GLN A 51 -5.99 -3.03 -3.65
C GLN A 51 -4.64 -3.47 -4.24
N PHE A 52 -4.13 -4.61 -3.77
CA PHE A 52 -3.00 -5.28 -4.39
C PHE A 52 -3.53 -6.23 -5.46
N ALA A 53 -3.26 -5.92 -6.72
CA ALA A 53 -3.82 -6.65 -7.87
C ALA A 53 -2.88 -7.77 -8.36
N GLY A 54 -1.59 -7.71 -8.02
CA GLY A 54 -0.65 -8.77 -8.37
C GLY A 54 0.72 -8.58 -7.72
N PHE A 55 1.49 -9.66 -7.71
CA PHE A 55 2.88 -9.68 -7.25
C PHE A 55 3.76 -10.34 -8.30
N ASN A 56 5.00 -9.89 -8.41
CA ASN A 56 6.00 -10.45 -9.31
C ASN A 56 7.33 -10.64 -8.56
N ILE A 57 8.15 -11.57 -9.03
CA ILE A 57 9.56 -11.70 -8.61
C ILE A 57 10.42 -11.33 -9.81
N ASP A 58 11.25 -10.29 -9.66
CA ASP A 58 12.21 -9.89 -10.70
C ASP A 58 13.59 -10.49 -10.44
N ASN A 59 13.94 -11.51 -11.21
CA ASN A 59 15.23 -12.19 -11.15
C ASN A 59 16.40 -11.29 -11.59
N ASN A 60 16.14 -10.27 -12.41
CA ASN A 60 17.15 -9.32 -12.86
C ASN A 60 17.42 -8.22 -11.83
N PHE A 61 16.58 -8.14 -10.80
CA PHE A 61 16.70 -7.20 -9.68
C PHE A 61 16.86 -7.95 -8.35
N GLY A 62 17.75 -8.94 -8.31
CA GLY A 62 18.12 -9.65 -7.08
C GLY A 62 16.96 -10.46 -6.46
N ASN A 63 16.03 -10.95 -7.29
CA ASN A 63 14.80 -11.61 -6.86
C ASN A 63 13.92 -10.71 -5.98
N CYS A 64 13.89 -9.40 -6.27
CA CYS A 64 12.99 -8.47 -5.60
C CYS A 64 11.53 -8.85 -5.84
N VAL A 65 10.70 -8.62 -4.82
CA VAL A 65 9.25 -8.81 -4.91
C VAL A 65 8.59 -7.47 -5.18
N ASP A 66 7.96 -7.35 -6.33
CA ASP A 66 7.22 -6.16 -6.73
C ASP A 66 5.72 -6.38 -6.61
N ALA A 67 4.98 -5.31 -6.32
CA ALA A 67 3.53 -5.34 -6.15
C ALA A 67 2.86 -4.35 -7.12
N PHE A 68 1.89 -4.84 -7.89
CA PHE A 68 1.00 -3.97 -8.65
C PHE A 68 -0.18 -3.56 -7.78
N ILE A 69 -0.29 -2.26 -7.50
CA ILE A 69 -1.31 -1.69 -6.63
C ILE A 69 -2.24 -0.77 -7.40
N ILE A 70 -3.53 -0.84 -7.08
CA ILE A 70 -4.57 0.06 -7.57
C ILE A 70 -5.00 0.92 -6.39
N LEU A 71 -5.04 2.25 -6.61
CA LEU A 71 -5.35 3.23 -5.58
C LEU A 71 -6.53 4.10 -6.04
N ASP A 72 -7.56 4.23 -5.21
CA ASP A 72 -8.59 5.25 -5.39
C ASP A 72 -8.17 6.53 -4.66
N LEU A 73 -7.86 7.56 -5.44
CA LEU A 73 -7.44 8.86 -4.90
C LEU A 73 -8.53 9.53 -4.06
N ASN A 74 -9.81 9.19 -4.21
CA ASN A 74 -10.89 9.70 -3.37
C ASN A 74 -10.73 9.29 -1.91
N TYR A 75 -10.15 8.11 -1.67
CA TYR A 75 -9.92 7.55 -0.34
C TYR A 75 -8.59 7.99 0.26
N LEU A 76 -7.80 8.80 -0.42
CA LEU A 76 -6.50 9.26 0.07
C LEU A 76 -6.67 10.07 1.37
N LYS A 77 -5.89 9.74 2.40
CA LYS A 77 -5.94 10.46 3.68
C LYS A 77 -5.58 11.94 3.46
N GLU A 78 -6.23 12.83 4.21
CA GLU A 78 -6.13 14.28 4.01
C GLU A 78 -4.68 14.80 3.99
N ASN A 79 -3.85 14.38 4.94
CA ASN A 79 -2.43 14.77 5.00
C ASN A 79 -1.64 14.33 3.75
N LYS A 80 -2.00 13.19 3.15
CA LYS A 80 -1.36 12.68 1.93
C LYS A 80 -1.88 13.42 0.70
N ARG A 81 -3.18 13.70 0.63
CA ARG A 81 -3.80 14.53 -0.41
C ARG A 81 -3.18 15.93 -0.45
N LYS A 82 -3.09 16.61 0.69
CA LYS A 82 -2.45 17.92 0.82
C LYS A 82 -1.01 17.91 0.31
N ARG A 83 -0.24 16.88 0.69
CA ARG A 83 1.17 16.75 0.30
C ARG A 83 1.37 16.49 -1.19
N TYR A 84 0.54 15.67 -1.82
CA TYR A 84 0.81 15.15 -3.16
C TYR A 84 -0.08 15.74 -4.26
N LEU A 85 -1.30 16.16 -3.96
CA LEU A 85 -2.25 16.67 -4.95
C LEU A 85 -2.35 18.20 -4.89
N GLU A 86 -2.51 18.80 -3.71
CA GLU A 86 -2.68 20.25 -3.59
C GLU A 86 -1.39 21.05 -3.86
N VAL A 87 -0.21 20.44 -3.62
CA VAL A 87 1.08 21.03 -4.02
C VAL A 87 1.18 21.17 -5.55
N ASN A 88 0.59 20.24 -6.29
CA ASN A 88 0.62 20.25 -7.75
C ASN A 88 -0.40 21.22 -8.36
N GLU A 89 -1.56 21.41 -7.72
CA GLU A 89 -2.54 22.44 -8.15
C GLU A 89 -1.95 23.85 -8.04
N LYS A 90 -1.18 24.13 -6.98
CA LYS A 90 -0.48 25.43 -6.83
C LYS A 90 0.69 25.61 -7.81
N ARG A 91 1.29 24.52 -8.31
CA ARG A 91 2.33 24.54 -9.34
C ARG A 91 1.79 24.81 -10.74
N SER A 92 0.56 24.38 -11.04
CA SER A 92 -0.08 24.60 -12.36
C SER A 92 -0.22 26.10 -12.70
N SER A 93 -0.36 26.96 -11.70
CA SER A 93 -0.39 28.42 -11.89
C SER A 93 0.99 29.11 -11.80
N ASN A 94 2.06 28.42 -11.40
CA ASN A 94 3.34 29.07 -11.05
C ASN A 94 4.64 28.44 -11.61
N GLU A 95 4.65 27.27 -12.27
CA GLU A 95 5.93 26.69 -12.77
C GLU A 95 5.80 26.00 -14.15
N MET A 96 5.73 26.79 -15.22
CA MET A 96 6.64 26.54 -16.35
C MET A 96 8.05 26.69 -15.74
N ILE A 97 8.89 25.65 -15.75
CA ILE A 97 10.24 25.57 -15.13
C ILE A 97 10.27 24.83 -13.76
N LYS A 98 10.18 23.50 -13.78
CA LYS A 98 11.31 22.58 -13.43
C LYS A 98 10.87 21.12 -13.50
N GLN A 99 11.59 20.38 -14.33
CA GLN A 99 11.51 18.94 -14.49
C GLN A 99 12.06 18.28 -13.22
N LEU A 100 11.22 17.54 -12.49
CA LEU A 100 11.64 16.72 -11.35
C LEU A 100 11.56 15.25 -11.76
N GLN A 101 12.73 14.70 -12.03
CA GLN A 101 12.96 13.27 -12.22
C GLN A 101 13.06 12.66 -10.82
N ILE A 102 12.06 11.90 -10.39
CA ILE A 102 12.15 11.05 -9.19
C ILE A 102 12.43 9.64 -9.70
N GLN A 103 13.68 9.19 -9.55
CA GLN A 103 14.02 7.77 -9.61
C GLN A 103 13.74 7.18 -8.23
N ILE A 104 12.94 6.11 -8.20
CA ILE A 104 12.93 5.14 -7.11
C ILE A 104 14.10 4.19 -7.38
#